data_AF-A0A7V2H8V8-F1
#
_entry.id   AF-A0A7V2H8V8-F1
#
_cell.length_a   1.000
_cell.length_b   1.000
_cell.length_c   1.000
_cell.angle_alpha   90.00
_cell.angle_beta   90.00
_cell.angle_gamma   90.00
#
_symmetry.space_group_name_H-M   'P 1'
#
loop_
_entity.id
_entity.type
_entity.pdbx_description
1 polymer ?
#
loop_
_entity_poly.entity_id
_entity_poly.type
_entity_poly.pdbx_seq_one_letter_code
_entity_poly.pdbx_strand_id
1 'polypeptide(L)'
;MPIPVGVLRLVFAGRICPALEKSVSAVVIIPARYGSSRFPAKMLANQTGRPLVQHVVDRARQCRLVREVIVATDDQRIVAALQPYETKTVMTSASH
;
A
#
# COMPACT_ATOMS: atom_id res chain seq x y z
N MET A 1 -28.61 9.27 5.37
CA MET A 1 -27.62 10.07 6.11
C MET A 1 -26.22 9.79 5.55
N PRO A 2 -25.72 10.60 4.61
CA PRO A 2 -24.32 10.58 4.22
C PRO A 2 -23.52 11.62 5.04
N ILE A 3 -22.34 11.21 5.49
CA ILE A 3 -21.39 11.99 6.29
C ILE A 3 -20.54 12.83 5.32
N PRO A 4 -20.44 14.17 5.44
CA PRO A 4 -19.65 14.98 4.54
C PRO A 4 -18.19 14.97 5.00
N VAL A 5 -17.30 14.36 4.24
CA VAL A 5 -15.85 14.54 4.42
C VAL A 5 -15.45 15.88 3.80
N GLY A 6 -15.27 16.88 4.67
CA GLY A 6 -14.80 18.21 4.32
C GLY A 6 -13.42 18.17 3.65
N VAL A 7 -13.37 18.68 2.43
CA VAL A 7 -12.14 18.97 1.69
C VAL A 7 -11.41 20.10 2.41
N LEU A 8 -10.39 19.76 3.20
CA LEU A 8 -9.49 20.72 3.81
C LEU A 8 -8.61 21.34 2.71
N ARG A 9 -9.01 22.54 2.33
CA ARG A 9 -8.30 23.47 1.45
C ARG A 9 -7.01 23.92 2.15
N LEU A 10 -5.85 23.37 1.74
CA LEU A 10 -4.55 23.93 2.10
C LEU A 10 -4.02 24.76 0.93
N VAL A 11 -4.20 26.07 1.05
CA VAL A 11 -3.55 27.08 0.21
C VAL A 11 -2.09 27.16 0.65
N PHE A 12 -1.16 26.65 -0.16
CA PHE A 12 0.26 26.99 -0.03
C PHE A 12 0.59 28.10 -1.02
N ALA A 13 0.52 29.35 -0.54
CA ALA A 13 1.07 30.50 -1.21
C ALA A 13 2.58 30.56 -0.94
N GLY A 14 3.40 30.38 -1.97
CA GLY A 14 4.85 30.47 -1.84
C GLY A 14 5.59 29.94 -3.06
N ARG A 15 5.60 30.73 -4.15
CA ARG A 15 6.51 30.66 -5.31
C ARG A 15 7.11 29.26 -5.60
N ILE A 16 6.32 28.42 -6.25
CA ILE A 16 6.83 27.24 -6.93
C ILE A 16 7.43 27.70 -8.25
N CYS A 17 8.74 27.48 -8.44
CA CYS A 17 9.38 27.65 -9.73
C CYS A 17 8.66 26.75 -10.75
N PRO A 18 8.21 27.25 -11.91
CA PRO A 18 7.37 26.50 -12.86
C PRO A 18 8.10 25.33 -13.57
N ALA A 19 9.31 24.96 -13.13
CA ALA A 19 10.13 23.91 -13.72
C ALA A 19 10.15 22.60 -12.91
N LEU A 20 9.41 22.48 -11.80
CA LEU A 20 9.37 21.27 -10.96
C LEU A 20 7.99 20.57 -10.98
N GLU A 21 7.27 20.60 -12.10
CA GLU A 21 5.99 19.87 -12.25
C GLU A 21 6.15 18.42 -12.72
N LYS A 22 7.37 17.96 -12.99
CA LYS A 22 7.66 16.56 -13.33
C LYS A 22 9.03 16.18 -12.80
N SER A 23 9.11 15.32 -11.77
CA SER A 23 10.15 14.28 -11.62
C SER A 23 10.37 13.77 -10.19
N VAL A 24 9.36 13.64 -9.33
CA VAL A 24 9.51 12.76 -8.16
C VAL A 24 8.33 11.82 -8.11
N SER A 25 8.57 10.59 -8.55
CA SER A 25 7.61 9.51 -8.44
C SER A 25 8.19 8.44 -7.52
N ALA A 26 7.51 8.17 -6.41
CA ALA A 26 7.94 7.22 -5.39
C ALA A 26 7.48 5.80 -5.72
N VAL A 27 8.30 4.81 -5.34
CA VAL A 27 7.91 3.39 -5.30
C VAL A 27 7.73 3.02 -3.84
N VAL A 28 6.59 2.41 -3.51
CA VAL A 28 6.26 1.97 -2.14
C VAL A 28 6.51 0.46 -2.03
N ILE A 29 7.31 0.06 -1.05
CA ILE A 29 7.55 -1.35 -0.73
C ILE A 29 6.85 -1.66 0.60
N ILE A 30 5.92 -2.60 0.58
CA ILE A 30 5.17 -3.05 1.75
C ILE A 30 5.73 -4.43 2.18
N PRO A 31 6.51 -4.52 3.27
CA PRO A 31 6.91 -5.81 3.80
C PRO A 31 5.72 -6.52 4.44
N ALA A 32 5.47 -7.76 4.02
CA ALA A 32 4.39 -8.61 4.52
C ALA A 32 4.96 -9.96 4.93
N ARG A 33 5.36 -10.10 6.20
CA ARG A 33 5.82 -11.37 6.78
C ARG A 33 4.63 -12.12 7.40
N TYR A 34 4.58 -13.43 7.19
CA TYR A 34 3.50 -14.26 7.73
C TYR A 34 3.62 -14.52 9.24
N GLY A 35 4.86 -14.58 9.75
CA GLY A 35 5.22 -15.02 11.11
C GLY A 35 4.91 -14.05 12.26
N SER A 36 3.71 -13.45 12.30
CA SER A 36 3.26 -12.68 13.47
C SER A 36 2.82 -13.62 14.60
N SER A 37 3.62 -13.73 15.67
CA SER A 37 3.36 -14.60 16.82
C SER A 37 2.20 -14.13 17.71
N ARG A 38 1.91 -12.83 17.73
CA ARG A 38 0.83 -12.22 18.54
C ARG A 38 -0.52 -12.19 17.83
N PHE A 39 -0.53 -12.35 16.51
CA PHE A 39 -1.73 -12.44 15.71
C PHE A 39 -1.40 -13.26 14.46
N PRO A 40 -1.51 -14.59 14.52
CA PRO A 40 -1.17 -15.46 13.40
C PRO A 40 -2.04 -15.13 12.20
N ALA A 41 -1.43 -15.14 11.00
CA ALA A 41 -2.11 -14.86 9.73
C ALA A 41 -2.76 -13.47 9.62
N LYS A 42 -2.30 -12.45 10.38
CA LYS A 42 -2.85 -11.08 10.35
C LYS A 42 -3.02 -10.49 8.94
N MET A 43 -2.04 -10.72 8.07
CA MET A 43 -2.04 -10.18 6.70
C MET A 43 -3.11 -10.84 5.82
N LEU A 44 -3.49 -12.09 6.13
CA LEU A 44 -4.56 -12.84 5.48
C LEU A 44 -5.92 -12.69 6.17
N ALA A 45 -5.95 -12.08 7.36
CA ALA A 45 -7.18 -11.88 8.12
C ALA A 45 -8.19 -11.11 7.26
N ASN A 46 -9.32 -11.75 7.00
CA ASN A 46 -10.27 -11.33 5.98
C ASN A 46 -11.63 -10.94 6.58
N GLN A 47 -11.64 -10.28 7.73
CA GLN A 47 -12.90 -9.88 8.39
C GLN A 47 -13.75 -8.90 7.56
N THR A 48 -13.15 -8.28 6.53
CA THR A 48 -13.76 -7.25 5.69
C THR A 48 -13.93 -7.68 4.22
N GLY A 49 -13.71 -8.96 3.89
CA GLY A 49 -13.81 -9.48 2.53
C GLY A 49 -12.56 -9.27 1.64
N ARG A 50 -11.57 -8.47 2.10
CA ARG A 50 -10.20 -8.46 1.53
C ARG A 50 -9.10 -8.69 2.59
N PRO A 51 -7.96 -9.32 2.21
CA PRO A 51 -6.79 -9.45 3.09
C PRO A 51 -6.32 -8.09 3.60
N LEU A 52 -5.87 -8.00 4.87
CA LEU A 52 -5.37 -6.75 5.46
C LEU A 52 -4.28 -6.09 4.61
N VAL A 53 -3.37 -6.88 4.03
CA VAL A 53 -2.31 -6.36 3.15
C VAL A 53 -2.86 -5.62 1.93
N GLN A 54 -4.01 -6.05 1.39
CA GLN A 54 -4.64 -5.39 0.27
C GLN A 54 -5.18 -4.01 0.66
N HIS A 55 -5.72 -3.85 1.86
CA HIS A 55 -6.17 -2.54 2.34
C HIS A 55 -5.01 -1.53 2.39
N VAL A 56 -3.81 -1.96 2.79
CA VAL A 56 -2.62 -1.10 2.78
C VAL A 56 -2.21 -0.72 1.37
N VAL A 57 -2.22 -1.68 0.44
CA VAL A 57 -1.94 -1.44 -0.99
C VAL A 57 -2.91 -0.41 -1.57
N ASP A 58 -4.21 -0.57 -1.31
CA ASP A 58 -5.25 0.33 -1.83
C ASP A 58 -5.05 1.76 -1.31
N ARG A 59 -4.66 1.93 -0.04
CA ARG A 59 -4.33 3.26 0.52
C ARG A 59 -3.06 3.84 -0.08
N ALA A 60 -2.02 3.03 -0.29
CA ALA A 60 -0.78 3.50 -0.90
C ALA A 60 -1.01 3.97 -2.36
N ARG A 61 -1.85 3.26 -3.12
CA ARG A 61 -2.24 3.60 -4.50
C ARG A 61 -3.00 4.93 -4.62
N GLN A 62 -3.61 5.43 -3.54
CA GLN A 62 -4.32 6.73 -3.55
C GLN A 62 -3.36 7.94 -3.51
N CYS A 63 -2.07 7.74 -3.22
CA CYS A 63 -1.10 8.82 -3.16
C CYS A 63 -0.68 9.27 -4.56
N ARG A 64 -0.89 10.56 -4.88
CA ARG A 64 -0.58 11.14 -6.21
C ARG A 64 0.90 11.06 -6.60
N LEU A 65 1.80 10.93 -5.62
CA LEU A 65 3.24 10.85 -5.84
C LEU A 65 3.74 9.40 -6.00
N VAL A 66 2.89 8.40 -5.76
CA VAL A 66 3.27 6.99 -5.83
C VAL A 66 3.03 6.47 -7.24
N ARG A 67 4.11 6.02 -7.89
CA ARG A 67 4.05 5.38 -9.22
C ARG A 67 3.73 3.91 -9.13
N GLU A 68 4.23 3.23 -8.09
CA GLU A 68 4.15 1.78 -7.98
C GLU A 68 4.12 1.35 -6.51
N VAL A 69 3.38 0.29 -6.23
CA VAL A 69 3.30 -0.36 -4.92
C VAL A 69 3.65 -1.83 -5.08
N ILE A 70 4.62 -2.30 -4.30
CA ILE A 70 5.15 -3.66 -4.34
C ILE A 70 5.05 -4.27 -2.95
N VAL A 71 4.47 -5.46 -2.84
CA VAL A 71 4.45 -6.23 -1.59
C VAL A 71 5.63 -7.20 -1.58
N ALA A 72 6.52 -7.04 -0.60
CA ALA A 72 7.67 -7.91 -0.39
C ALA A 72 7.33 -8.94 0.70
N THR A 73 7.30 -10.23 0.36
CA THR A 73 6.85 -11.29 1.26
C THR A 73 7.71 -12.54 1.16
N ASP A 74 7.87 -13.25 2.27
CA ASP A 74 8.54 -14.55 2.36
C ASP A 74 7.56 -15.74 2.21
N ASP A 75 6.27 -15.48 2.09
CA ASP A 75 5.23 -16.50 2.17
C ASP A 75 4.34 -16.53 0.92
N GLN A 76 4.30 -17.70 0.27
CA GLN A 76 3.51 -17.93 -0.94
C GLN A 76 1.99 -17.72 -0.72
N ARG A 77 1.49 -17.89 0.51
CA ARG A 77 0.07 -17.67 0.82
C ARG A 77 -0.31 -16.20 0.72
N ILE A 78 0.60 -15.29 1.04
CA ILE A 78 0.38 -13.84 0.87
C ILE A 78 0.31 -13.50 -0.62
N VAL A 79 1.17 -14.10 -1.44
CA VAL A 79 1.12 -13.95 -2.91
C VAL A 79 -0.21 -14.45 -3.47
N ALA A 80 -0.62 -15.66 -3.08
CA ALA A 80 -1.88 -16.25 -3.54
C ALA A 80 -3.10 -15.40 -3.14
N ALA A 81 -3.12 -14.86 -1.93
CA ALA A 81 -4.19 -13.98 -1.46
C ALA A 81 -4.24 -12.63 -2.20
N LEU A 82 -3.12 -12.17 -2.76
CA LEU A 82 -2.99 -10.92 -3.50
C LEU A 82 -3.23 -11.06 -5.01
N GLN A 83 -3.18 -12.29 -5.54
CA GLN A 83 -3.33 -12.58 -6.97
C GLN A 83 -4.66 -12.08 -7.58
N PRO A 84 -5.82 -12.17 -6.89
CA PRO A 84 -7.09 -11.63 -7.40
C PRO A 84 -7.14 -10.09 -7.48
N TYR A 85 -6.21 -9.39 -6.84
CA TYR A 85 -6.22 -7.92 -6.72
C TYR A 85 -5.18 -7.24 -7.61
N GLU A 86 -4.52 -8.02 -8.48
CA GLU A 86 -3.47 -7.53 -9.39
C GLU A 86 -2.40 -6.71 -8.64
N THR A 87 -2.08 -7.14 -7.42
CA THR A 87 -1.08 -6.50 -6.58
C THR A 87 0.30 -7.07 -6.91
N LYS A 88 1.26 -6.20 -7.24
CA LYS A 88 2.63 -6.61 -7.54
C LYS A 88 3.29 -7.16 -6.27
N THR A 89 3.78 -8.39 -6.35
CA THR A 89 4.41 -9.09 -5.24
C THR A 89 5.83 -9.52 -5.62
N VAL A 90 6.73 -9.52 -4.64
CA VAL A 90 8.11 -9.99 -4.78
C VAL A 90 8.39 -10.94 -3.62
N MET A 91 8.91 -12.13 -3.95
CA MET A 91 9.37 -13.08 -2.94
C MET A 91 10.69 -12.62 -2.34
N THR A 92 10.74 -12.47 -1.02
CA THR A 92 11.95 -12.20 -0.26
C THR A 92 12.43 -13.48 0.42
N SER A 93 13.75 -13.65 0.56
CA SER A 93 14.30 -14.77 1.33
C SER A 93 13.79 -14.74 2.77
N ALA A 94 13.44 -15.90 3.32
CA ALA A 94 13.07 -16.06 4.73
C ALA A 94 14.25 -15.82 5.69
N SER A 95 15.48 -15.83 5.16
CA SER A 95 16.72 -15.59 5.90
C SER A 95 17.01 -14.09 5.96
N HIS A 96 16.32 -13.35 6.84
CA HIS A 96 16.57 -11.92 7.01
C HIS A 96 16.26 -11.39 8.41
#